data_AF-A0A7H5F4B2-F1
#
_entry.id   AF-A0A7H5F4B2-F1
#
_cell.length_a   1.000
_cell.length_b   1.000
_cell.length_c   1.000
_cell.angle_alpha   90.00
_cell.angle_beta   90.00
_cell.angle_gamma   90.00
#
_symmetry.space_group_name_H-M   'P 1'
#
loop_
_entity.id
_entity.type
_entity.pdbx_description
1 polymer ?
#
loop_
_entity_poly.entity_id
_entity_poly.type
_entity_poly.pdbx_seq_one_letter_code
_entity_poly.pdbx_strand_id
1 'polypeptide(L)'
;MKKPEETYLAAISQLLVEHKVIRSQSELNKKNFRDTISEFQEKAGLFVDGIPGKDTLWMLQYPRYINRERLTWVKCDADISSSFNGLPYLYLRSDVSYNYLRLREIVLAAGGILPTSGGKRSLHERLNQHRSSKSMHYVGLAFDISVSSGFFNPDEDPVIVVKNESKKGPYWIVYLRAASGEELELNATYWKSWNSREDLIKKVSGKFINFSKLAINHGFNPISPRPSYLRKNNKQYLSAEWWHFQADSYLIPNFSQFGIELLRIEGYDLDTLKKNEIIWQNRKSIFKKNWF
;
A
#
# COMPACT_ATOMS: atom_id res chain seq x y z
N MET A 1 1.09 -6.67 19.72
CA MET A 1 0.90 -7.09 18.31
C MET A 1 1.25 -8.57 18.22
N LYS A 2 0.38 -9.43 17.65
CA LYS A 2 0.68 -10.86 17.50
C LYS A 2 1.89 -11.04 16.57
N LYS A 3 2.66 -12.11 16.74
CA LYS A 3 3.77 -12.42 15.83
C LYS A 3 3.21 -12.76 14.43
N PRO A 4 3.89 -12.43 13.33
CA PRO A 4 3.40 -12.72 11.98
C PRO A 4 3.01 -14.19 11.76
N GLU A 5 3.76 -15.13 12.34
CA GLU A 5 3.47 -16.57 12.29
C GLU A 5 2.13 -16.92 12.99
N GLU A 6 1.82 -16.29 14.12
CA GLU A 6 0.57 -16.52 14.85
C GLU A 6 -0.63 -15.98 14.08
N THR A 7 -0.49 -14.80 13.47
CA THR A 7 -1.54 -14.22 12.62
C THR A 7 -1.79 -15.08 11.37
N TYR A 8 -0.71 -15.59 10.77
CA TYR A 8 -0.78 -16.51 9.64
C TYR A 8 -1.50 -17.82 10.01
N LEU A 9 -1.07 -18.48 11.09
CA LEU A 9 -1.67 -19.74 11.56
C LEU A 9 -3.14 -19.55 11.94
N ALA A 10 -3.49 -18.46 12.63
CA ALA A 10 -4.86 -18.16 12.99
C ALA A 10 -5.75 -17.97 11.74
N ALA A 11 -5.26 -17.27 10.73
CA ALA A 11 -5.99 -17.06 9.48
C ALA A 11 -6.22 -18.37 8.70
N ILE A 12 -5.21 -19.23 8.61
CA ILE A 12 -5.34 -20.56 7.98
C ILE A 12 -6.29 -21.44 8.79
N SER A 13 -6.13 -21.49 10.10
CA SER A 13 -6.95 -22.30 11.01
C SER A 13 -8.43 -21.94 10.89
N GLN A 14 -8.74 -20.64 10.86
CA GLN A 14 -10.10 -20.17 10.63
C GLN A 14 -10.70 -20.70 9.31
N LEU A 15 -9.94 -20.65 8.21
CA LEU A 15 -10.42 -21.16 6.93
C LEU A 15 -10.60 -22.69 6.95
N LEU A 16 -9.69 -23.42 7.58
CA LEU A 16 -9.81 -24.88 7.69
C LEU A 16 -11.04 -25.32 8.50
N VAL A 17 -11.43 -24.55 9.53
CA VAL A 17 -12.72 -24.75 10.22
C VAL A 17 -13.90 -24.56 9.27
N GLU A 18 -13.88 -23.49 8.47
CA GLU A 18 -14.96 -23.18 7.51
C GLU A 18 -15.08 -24.24 6.41
N HIS A 19 -13.94 -24.80 5.99
CA HIS A 19 -13.87 -25.92 5.05
C HIS A 19 -14.14 -27.28 5.70
N LYS A 20 -14.44 -27.32 7.00
CA LYS A 20 -14.73 -28.52 7.79
C LYS A 20 -13.60 -29.56 7.69
N VAL A 21 -12.36 -29.10 7.74
CA VAL A 21 -11.16 -29.96 7.81
C VAL A 21 -10.78 -30.18 9.28
N ILE A 22 -10.95 -29.15 10.11
CA ILE A 22 -10.81 -29.22 11.57
C ILE A 22 -12.07 -28.69 12.23
N ARG A 23 -12.31 -29.02 13.50
CA ARG A 23 -13.56 -28.62 14.20
C ARG A 23 -13.42 -27.27 14.90
N SER A 24 -12.22 -26.93 15.34
CA SER A 24 -11.93 -25.70 16.08
C SER A 24 -10.57 -25.14 15.72
N GLN A 25 -10.38 -23.82 15.90
CA GLN A 25 -9.11 -23.19 15.54
C GLN A 25 -7.92 -23.66 16.39
N SER A 26 -8.19 -24.14 17.62
CA SER A 26 -7.20 -24.68 18.56
C SER A 26 -6.64 -26.03 18.15
N GLU A 27 -7.28 -26.75 17.22
CA GLU A 27 -6.78 -28.04 16.75
C GLU A 27 -5.53 -27.89 15.87
N LEU A 28 -5.42 -26.80 15.10
CA LEU A 28 -4.26 -26.56 14.25
C LEU A 28 -3.07 -26.07 15.07
N ASN A 29 -1.95 -26.78 14.98
CA ASN A 29 -0.68 -26.41 15.59
C ASN A 29 0.49 -26.82 14.69
N LYS A 30 1.72 -26.48 15.09
CA LYS A 30 2.90 -26.74 14.25
C LYS A 30 3.13 -28.24 13.95
N LYS A 31 2.66 -29.15 14.81
CA LYS A 31 2.89 -30.60 14.64
C LYS A 31 1.97 -31.22 13.59
N ASN A 32 0.71 -30.77 13.51
CA ASN A 32 -0.27 -31.32 12.56
C ASN A 32 -0.53 -30.41 11.36
N PHE A 33 0.06 -29.22 11.31
CA PHE A 33 -0.17 -28.24 10.23
C PHE A 33 -0.06 -28.86 8.83
N ARG A 34 1.03 -29.61 8.59
CA ARG A 34 1.29 -30.21 7.28
C ARG A 34 0.21 -31.22 6.90
N ASP A 35 -0.12 -32.13 7.80
CA ASP A 35 -1.10 -33.20 7.56
C ASP A 35 -2.50 -32.62 7.36
N THR A 36 -2.89 -31.62 8.15
CA THR A 36 -4.17 -30.92 7.98
C THR A 36 -4.26 -30.17 6.64
N ILE A 37 -3.16 -29.57 6.17
CA ILE A 37 -3.13 -28.96 4.84
C ILE A 37 -3.19 -30.03 3.75
N SER A 38 -2.52 -31.17 3.91
CA SER A 38 -2.60 -32.29 2.97
C SER A 38 -4.04 -32.81 2.84
N GLU A 39 -4.75 -32.98 3.95
CA GLU A 39 -6.17 -33.38 3.97
C GLU A 39 -7.04 -32.38 3.21
N PHE A 40 -6.84 -31.08 3.44
CA PHE A 40 -7.53 -30.04 2.68
C PHE A 40 -7.22 -30.13 1.18
N GLN A 41 -5.94 -30.27 0.81
CA GLN A 41 -5.50 -30.35 -0.58
C GLN A 41 -6.13 -31.55 -1.30
N GLU A 42 -6.16 -32.71 -0.65
CA GLU A 42 -6.81 -33.92 -1.17
C GLU A 42 -8.31 -33.67 -1.40
N LYS A 43 -9.02 -33.16 -0.38
CA LYS A 43 -10.45 -32.82 -0.48
C LYS A 43 -10.75 -31.79 -1.58
N ALA A 44 -9.82 -30.87 -1.82
CA ALA A 44 -9.94 -29.82 -2.84
C ALA A 44 -9.45 -30.24 -4.23
N GLY A 45 -8.96 -31.48 -4.42
CA GLY A 45 -8.44 -31.96 -5.70
C GLY A 45 -7.16 -31.23 -6.15
N LEU A 46 -6.31 -30.83 -5.19
CA LEU A 46 -5.04 -30.14 -5.42
C LEU A 46 -3.85 -31.10 -5.35
N PHE A 47 -2.68 -30.64 -5.77
CA PHE A 47 -1.43 -31.33 -5.49
C PHE A 47 -1.20 -31.38 -3.97
N VAL A 48 -0.94 -32.58 -3.44
CA VAL A 48 -0.85 -32.84 -1.99
C VAL A 48 0.61 -32.82 -1.55
N ASP A 49 1.06 -31.69 -1.01
CA ASP A 49 2.42 -31.51 -0.46
C ASP A 49 2.43 -31.05 1.00
N GLY A 50 1.25 -30.72 1.55
CA GLY A 50 1.05 -30.17 2.89
C GLY A 50 1.53 -28.73 3.04
N ILE A 51 1.79 -28.04 1.92
CA ILE A 51 2.27 -26.65 1.89
C ILE A 51 1.19 -25.77 1.25
N PRO A 52 0.70 -24.72 1.95
CA PRO A 52 -0.29 -23.81 1.41
C PRO A 52 0.32 -22.88 0.34
N GLY A 53 0.46 -23.42 -0.88
CA GLY A 53 0.89 -22.70 -2.06
C GLY A 53 -0.19 -21.76 -2.63
N LYS A 54 0.10 -21.16 -3.78
CA LYS A 54 -0.80 -20.18 -4.42
C LYS A 54 -2.19 -20.73 -4.73
N ASP A 55 -2.29 -22.03 -5.06
CA ASP A 55 -3.55 -22.68 -5.42
C ASP A 55 -4.33 -23.12 -4.18
N THR A 56 -3.63 -23.68 -3.18
CA THR A 56 -4.20 -24.00 -1.86
C THR A 56 -4.78 -22.76 -1.18
N LEU A 57 -4.01 -21.67 -1.11
CA LEU A 57 -4.47 -20.41 -0.52
C LEU A 57 -5.68 -19.81 -1.26
N TRP A 58 -5.71 -19.94 -2.58
CA TRP A 58 -6.85 -19.47 -3.37
C TRP A 58 -8.10 -20.26 -3.05
N MET A 59 -8.01 -21.59 -3.01
CA MET A 59 -9.13 -22.47 -2.68
C MET A 59 -9.62 -22.30 -1.24
N LEU A 60 -8.71 -22.05 -0.30
CA LEU A 60 -9.06 -21.74 1.09
C LEU A 60 -9.84 -20.41 1.17
N GLN A 61 -9.34 -19.35 0.53
CA GLN A 61 -9.83 -17.99 0.71
C GLN A 61 -11.06 -17.66 -0.14
N TYR A 62 -11.09 -18.09 -1.40
CA TYR A 62 -12.06 -17.63 -2.40
C TYR A 62 -13.53 -17.83 -1.96
N PRO A 63 -13.96 -19.02 -1.47
CA PRO A 63 -15.36 -19.24 -1.09
C PRO A 63 -15.84 -18.33 0.06
N ARG A 64 -14.94 -17.99 0.98
CA ARG A 64 -15.26 -17.10 2.11
C ARG A 64 -15.50 -15.68 1.63
N TYR A 65 -14.61 -15.14 0.80
CA TYR A 65 -14.61 -13.71 0.49
C TYR A 65 -15.67 -13.31 -0.52
N ILE A 66 -16.15 -14.22 -1.36
CA ILE A 66 -17.30 -13.93 -2.25
C ILE A 66 -18.64 -13.88 -1.51
N ASN A 67 -18.72 -14.50 -0.31
CA ASN A 67 -19.96 -14.66 0.46
C ASN A 67 -20.05 -13.73 1.69
N ARG A 68 -19.16 -12.74 1.80
CA ARG A 68 -19.13 -11.76 2.89
C ARG A 68 -19.56 -10.40 2.40
N GLU A 69 -19.93 -9.55 3.36
CA GLU A 69 -20.05 -8.12 3.13
C GLU A 69 -18.75 -7.60 2.51
N ARG A 70 -18.90 -6.92 1.38
CA ARG A 70 -17.77 -6.38 0.61
C ARG A 70 -17.39 -5.02 1.17
N LEU A 71 -16.09 -4.73 1.12
CA LEU A 71 -15.55 -3.42 1.42
C LEU A 71 -15.93 -2.45 0.31
N THR A 72 -16.25 -1.22 0.67
CA THR A 72 -16.69 -0.19 -0.28
C THR A 72 -15.56 0.79 -0.57
N TRP A 73 -15.70 1.53 -1.67
CA TRP A 73 -14.84 2.67 -1.97
C TRP A 73 -15.36 3.90 -1.22
N VAL A 74 -14.56 4.44 -0.31
CA VAL A 74 -14.88 5.65 0.44
C VAL A 74 -14.17 6.83 -0.18
N LYS A 75 -14.95 7.83 -0.60
CA LYS A 75 -14.45 9.14 -1.02
C LYS A 75 -13.87 9.85 0.19
N CYS A 76 -12.60 10.22 0.12
CA CYS A 76 -11.88 10.95 1.15
C CYS A 76 -11.49 12.31 0.58
N ASP A 77 -11.87 13.39 1.26
CA ASP A 77 -11.50 14.74 0.86
C ASP A 77 -9.98 14.95 0.95
N ALA A 78 -9.44 15.76 0.06
CA ALA A 78 -8.04 16.13 0.01
C ALA A 78 -7.89 17.63 -0.24
N ASP A 79 -6.66 18.14 -0.09
CA ASP A 79 -6.40 19.57 -0.17
C ASP A 79 -5.93 19.97 -1.58
N ILE A 80 -6.52 21.03 -2.12
CA ILE A 80 -6.16 21.60 -3.43
C ILE A 80 -5.35 22.87 -3.22
N SER A 81 -4.40 23.12 -4.11
CA SER A 81 -3.77 24.41 -4.29
C SER A 81 -3.73 24.76 -5.76
N SER A 82 -3.80 26.04 -6.09
CA SER A 82 -3.57 26.54 -7.46
C SER A 82 -2.12 26.37 -7.92
N SER A 83 -1.18 26.14 -7.00
CA SER A 83 0.26 26.14 -7.29
C SER A 83 0.79 24.78 -7.78
N PHE A 84 -0.02 23.71 -7.77
CA PHE A 84 0.40 22.37 -8.20
C PHE A 84 -0.80 21.51 -8.62
N ASN A 85 -0.54 20.40 -9.30
CA ASN A 85 -1.58 19.48 -9.75
C ASN A 85 -2.01 18.55 -8.60
N GLY A 86 -3.20 18.76 -8.04
CA GLY A 86 -3.79 17.90 -7.02
C GLY A 86 -5.25 17.56 -7.33
N LEU A 87 -5.75 16.49 -6.73
CA LEU A 87 -7.17 16.13 -6.78
C LEU A 87 -7.90 16.63 -5.53
N PRO A 88 -9.17 17.06 -5.64
CA PRO A 88 -10.00 17.44 -4.49
C PRO A 88 -10.31 16.28 -3.54
N TYR A 89 -10.12 15.05 -4.00
CA TYR A 89 -10.45 13.85 -3.25
C TYR A 89 -9.67 12.67 -3.79
N LEU A 90 -9.68 11.59 -3.02
CA LEU A 90 -9.24 10.27 -3.42
C LEU A 90 -10.24 9.21 -2.94
N TYR A 91 -10.11 7.99 -3.42
CA TYR A 91 -10.90 6.86 -2.94
C TYR A 91 -9.98 5.83 -2.30
N LEU A 92 -10.34 5.39 -1.08
CA LEU A 92 -9.69 4.29 -0.38
C LEU A 92 -10.71 3.21 -0.03
N ARG A 93 -10.20 2.04 0.34
CA ARG A 93 -11.01 0.97 0.89
C ARG A 93 -11.60 1.39 2.23
N SER A 94 -12.84 1.00 2.51
CA SER A 94 -13.61 1.47 3.68
C SER A 94 -12.95 1.22 5.04
N ASP A 95 -12.17 0.14 5.18
CA ASP A 95 -11.44 -0.20 6.41
C ASP A 95 -10.14 0.62 6.61
N VAL A 96 -9.68 1.33 5.58
CA VAL A 96 -8.43 2.13 5.59
C VAL A 96 -8.70 3.63 5.53
N SER A 97 -9.85 4.04 4.97
CA SER A 97 -10.21 5.46 4.77
C SER A 97 -10.15 6.27 6.06
N TYR A 98 -10.58 5.70 7.20
CA TYR A 98 -10.54 6.38 8.50
C TYR A 98 -9.13 6.83 8.88
N ASN A 99 -8.11 6.02 8.61
CA ASN A 99 -6.73 6.36 8.95
C ASN A 99 -6.25 7.56 8.12
N TYR A 100 -6.61 7.61 6.84
CA TYR A 100 -6.27 8.75 5.99
C TYR A 100 -6.99 10.03 6.43
N LEU A 101 -8.27 9.94 6.77
CA LEU A 101 -9.04 11.09 7.25
C LEU A 101 -8.45 11.67 8.55
N ARG A 102 -8.00 10.82 9.48
CA ARG A 102 -7.31 11.27 10.69
C ARG A 102 -5.94 11.88 10.41
N LEU A 103 -5.18 11.33 9.47
CA LEU A 103 -3.94 11.96 9.01
C LEU A 103 -4.19 13.38 8.49
N ARG A 104 -5.18 13.53 7.62
CA ARG A 104 -5.53 14.84 7.05
C ARG A 104 -5.97 15.83 8.11
N GLU A 105 -6.83 15.41 9.04
CA GLU A 105 -7.27 16.27 10.14
C GLU A 105 -6.11 16.80 10.98
N ILE A 106 -5.13 15.96 11.33
CA ILE A 106 -3.95 16.38 12.09
C ILE A 106 -3.12 17.39 11.29
N VAL A 107 -2.95 17.18 9.98
CA VAL A 107 -2.22 18.10 9.10
C VAL A 107 -2.92 19.46 9.01
N LEU A 108 -4.24 19.45 8.81
CA LEU A 108 -5.05 20.68 8.72
C LEU A 108 -5.08 21.44 10.04
N ALA A 109 -5.23 20.73 11.17
CA ALA A 109 -5.22 21.33 12.49
C ALA A 109 -3.88 22.05 12.77
N ALA A 110 -2.80 21.59 12.17
CA ALA A 110 -1.50 22.24 12.25
C ALA A 110 -1.29 23.39 11.24
N GLY A 111 -2.30 23.71 10.42
CA GLY A 111 -2.21 24.71 9.36
C GLY A 111 -1.35 24.26 8.17
N GLY A 112 -1.19 22.95 7.97
CA GLY A 112 -0.60 22.39 6.75
C GLY A 112 -1.67 21.97 5.74
N ILE A 113 -1.21 21.38 4.63
CA ILE A 113 -2.08 20.78 3.61
C ILE A 113 -1.56 19.39 3.23
N LEU A 114 -2.47 18.48 2.88
CA LEU A 114 -2.18 17.14 2.38
C LEU A 114 -2.71 16.99 0.93
N PRO A 115 -1.96 17.49 -0.06
CA PRO A 115 -2.37 17.40 -1.45
C PRO A 115 -2.20 15.97 -1.97
N THR A 116 -3.09 15.52 -2.85
CA THR A 116 -3.08 14.14 -3.37
C THR A 116 -3.06 14.07 -4.89
N SER A 117 -2.41 13.03 -5.43
CA SER A 117 -2.58 12.60 -6.83
C SER A 117 -3.56 11.42 -6.98
N GLY A 118 -4.17 10.94 -5.89
CA GLY A 118 -5.22 9.92 -5.90
C GLY A 118 -4.93 8.69 -5.05
N GLY A 119 -5.89 7.76 -5.03
CA GLY A 119 -5.85 6.52 -4.24
C GLY A 119 -6.30 5.32 -5.07
N LYS A 120 -7.59 5.21 -5.38
CA LYS A 120 -8.10 4.15 -6.26
C LYS A 120 -7.48 4.19 -7.65
N ARG A 121 -7.02 3.03 -8.12
CA ARG A 121 -6.77 2.79 -9.55
C ARG A 121 -7.82 1.82 -10.09
N SER A 122 -8.54 2.25 -11.13
CA SER A 122 -9.61 1.43 -11.72
C SER A 122 -9.05 0.21 -12.46
N LEU A 123 -9.74 -0.93 -12.36
CA LEU A 123 -9.45 -2.12 -13.18
C LEU A 123 -9.91 -1.98 -14.63
N HIS A 124 -10.81 -1.02 -14.92
CA HIS A 124 -11.34 -0.75 -16.25
C HIS A 124 -10.42 0.14 -17.10
N GLU A 125 -9.45 0.80 -16.48
CA GLU A 125 -8.45 1.57 -17.22
C GLU A 125 -7.42 0.63 -17.85
N ARG A 126 -7.11 0.84 -19.13
CA ARG A 126 -6.08 0.08 -19.83
C ARG A 126 -4.75 0.23 -19.09
N LEU A 127 -4.12 -0.89 -18.75
CA LEU A 127 -2.79 -0.90 -18.15
C LEU A 127 -1.79 -0.38 -19.17
N ASN A 128 -1.02 0.65 -18.81
CA ASN A 128 0.15 1.08 -19.56
C ASN A 128 1.42 0.50 -18.91
N GLN A 129 2.53 0.48 -19.64
CA GLN A 129 3.81 -0.10 -19.20
C GLN A 129 4.37 0.55 -17.91
N HIS A 130 3.87 1.73 -17.51
CA HIS A 130 4.34 2.46 -16.34
C HIS A 130 3.61 2.09 -15.04
N ARG A 131 2.52 1.31 -15.11
CA ARG A 131 1.72 0.90 -13.96
C ARG A 131 2.11 -0.51 -13.51
N SER A 132 2.44 -0.66 -12.22
CA SER A 132 2.64 -2.00 -11.63
C SER A 132 1.33 -2.78 -11.68
N SER A 133 1.36 -4.01 -12.22
CA SER A 133 0.22 -4.91 -12.32
C SER A 133 -0.31 -5.41 -10.98
N LYS A 134 0.44 -5.22 -9.89
CA LYS A 134 0.09 -5.68 -8.54
C LYS A 134 -0.02 -4.55 -7.54
N SER A 135 -0.22 -3.32 -8.02
CA SER A 135 -0.20 -2.11 -7.21
C SER A 135 -1.24 -2.11 -6.08
N MET A 136 -0.85 -1.61 -4.90
CA MET A 136 -1.75 -1.43 -3.75
C MET A 136 -2.93 -0.47 -4.04
N HIS A 137 -2.80 0.41 -5.03
CA HIS A 137 -3.89 1.28 -5.47
C HIS A 137 -5.11 0.51 -6.00
N TYR A 138 -4.92 -0.67 -6.60
CA TYR A 138 -6.04 -1.47 -7.09
C TYR A 138 -6.90 -2.01 -5.95
N VAL A 139 -6.25 -2.38 -4.83
CA VAL A 139 -6.93 -2.89 -3.64
C VAL A 139 -7.31 -1.78 -2.65
N GLY A 140 -7.14 -0.51 -3.03
CA GLY A 140 -7.54 0.64 -2.20
C GLY A 140 -6.74 0.82 -0.91
N LEU A 141 -5.51 0.29 -0.89
CA LEU A 141 -4.60 0.33 0.26
C LEU A 141 -3.45 1.33 0.10
N ALA A 142 -3.49 2.17 -0.92
CA ALA A 142 -2.45 3.18 -1.16
C ALA A 142 -3.05 4.52 -1.59
N PHE A 143 -2.32 5.57 -1.26
CA PHE A 143 -2.55 6.91 -1.77
C PHE A 143 -1.22 7.57 -2.13
N ASP A 144 -1.31 8.52 -3.05
CA ASP A 144 -0.18 9.34 -3.48
C ASP A 144 -0.39 10.78 -2.99
N ILE A 145 0.63 11.37 -2.38
CA ILE A 145 0.75 12.83 -2.28
C ILE A 145 0.88 13.40 -3.70
N SER A 146 0.47 14.65 -3.92
CA SER A 146 0.68 15.30 -5.22
C SER A 146 2.15 15.25 -5.63
N VAL A 147 2.45 14.62 -6.77
CA VAL A 147 3.84 14.51 -7.28
C VAL A 147 4.45 15.85 -7.65
N SER A 148 3.65 16.91 -7.78
CA SER A 148 4.11 18.26 -8.11
C SER A 148 4.16 19.20 -6.91
N SER A 149 3.75 18.76 -5.72
CA SER A 149 3.69 19.62 -4.53
C SER A 149 4.99 19.63 -3.71
N GLY A 150 6.06 19.04 -4.24
CA GLY A 150 7.35 18.92 -3.57
C GLY A 150 8.45 18.58 -4.54
N PHE A 151 9.69 18.58 -4.03
CA PHE A 151 10.89 18.15 -4.74
C PHE A 151 11.40 19.11 -5.84
N PHE A 152 10.81 20.29 -6.03
CA PHE A 152 11.21 21.21 -7.10
C PHE A 152 11.63 22.59 -6.60
N ASN A 153 10.83 23.23 -5.75
CA ASN A 153 11.16 24.51 -5.13
C ASN A 153 11.16 24.40 -3.59
N PRO A 154 12.29 24.02 -2.97
CA PRO A 154 12.34 23.83 -1.52
C PRO A 154 11.85 24.98 -0.68
N ASP A 155 11.90 26.24 -1.15
CA ASP A 155 11.49 27.40 -0.35
C ASP A 155 9.97 27.54 -0.27
N GLU A 156 9.26 27.12 -1.32
CA GLU A 156 7.82 27.36 -1.49
C GLU A 156 7.00 26.06 -1.47
N ASP A 157 7.61 24.93 -1.81
CA ASP A 157 6.95 23.64 -1.86
C ASP A 157 6.31 23.33 -0.50
N PRO A 158 4.99 23.00 -0.45
CA PRO A 158 4.35 22.60 0.79
C PRO A 158 4.88 21.26 1.31
N VAL A 159 5.45 20.43 0.44
CA VAL A 159 6.03 19.13 0.78
C VAL A 159 7.55 19.18 0.62
N ILE A 160 8.25 19.02 1.74
CA ILE A 160 9.71 18.95 1.77
C ILE A 160 10.14 17.49 1.88
N VAL A 161 10.98 17.06 0.95
CA VAL A 161 11.47 15.68 0.89
C VAL A 161 12.93 15.65 1.29
N VAL A 162 13.26 14.84 2.30
CA VAL A 162 14.62 14.70 2.83
C VAL A 162 15.06 13.27 2.61
N LYS A 163 16.24 13.09 2.02
CA LYS A 163 16.86 11.77 1.89
C LYS A 163 17.33 11.27 3.26
N ASN A 164 16.99 10.03 3.61
CA ASN A 164 17.44 9.40 4.84
C ASN A 164 18.84 8.79 4.67
N GLU A 165 19.84 9.39 5.31
CA GLU A 165 21.23 8.92 5.29
C GLU A 165 21.48 7.72 6.22
N SER A 166 20.60 7.47 7.21
CA SER A 166 20.87 6.50 8.30
C SER A 166 20.84 5.02 7.87
N LYS A 167 20.46 4.72 6.61
CA LYS A 167 20.19 3.36 6.08
C LYS A 167 19.15 2.54 6.88
N LYS A 168 18.59 3.09 7.96
CA LYS A 168 17.56 2.50 8.80
C LYS A 168 16.26 3.28 8.59
N GLY A 169 15.18 2.58 8.26
CA GLY A 169 13.88 3.20 7.97
C GLY A 169 13.70 3.59 6.50
N PRO A 170 12.75 4.48 6.19
CA PRO A 170 12.37 4.79 4.82
C PRO A 170 13.46 5.57 4.10
N TYR A 171 13.59 5.38 2.78
CA TYR A 171 14.58 6.09 1.95
C TYR A 171 14.32 7.60 1.95
N TRP A 172 13.04 7.99 1.88
CA TRP A 172 12.59 9.37 1.97
C TRP A 172 11.91 9.63 3.30
N ILE A 173 12.18 10.78 3.88
CA ILE A 173 11.41 11.36 4.98
C ILE A 173 10.70 12.57 4.41
N VAL A 174 9.38 12.52 4.44
CA VAL A 174 8.50 13.56 3.94
C VAL A 174 8.05 14.44 5.09
N TYR A 175 8.21 15.75 4.91
CA TYR A 175 7.76 16.79 5.81
C TYR A 175 6.72 17.65 5.11
N LEU A 176 5.72 18.11 5.86
CA LEU A 176 4.74 19.09 5.37
C LEU A 176 4.99 20.42 6.06
N ARG A 177 5.02 21.51 5.30
CA ARG A 177 4.97 22.87 5.86
C ARG A 177 3.65 23.05 6.60
N ALA A 178 3.72 23.56 7.82
CA ALA A 178 2.55 23.72 8.67
C ALA A 178 2.74 24.89 9.63
N ALA A 179 1.73 25.76 9.77
CA ALA A 179 1.81 26.98 10.58
C ALA A 179 2.19 26.73 12.06
N SER A 180 1.73 25.63 12.63
CA SER A 180 2.05 25.20 14.01
C SER A 180 2.93 23.93 14.05
N GLY A 181 3.71 23.67 13.00
CA GLY A 181 4.72 22.61 12.98
C GLY A 181 5.92 22.92 13.88
N GLU A 182 6.83 21.95 13.97
CA GLU A 182 8.12 22.09 14.67
C GLU A 182 9.07 22.97 13.85
N GLU A 183 9.76 23.91 14.52
CA GLU A 183 10.81 24.70 13.88
C GLU A 183 12.03 23.82 13.60
N LEU A 184 12.29 23.56 12.32
CA LEU A 184 13.37 22.69 11.86
C LEU A 184 14.19 23.35 10.77
N GLU A 185 15.47 23.02 10.72
CA GLU A 185 16.32 23.20 9.53
C GLU A 185 16.44 21.84 8.82
N LEU A 186 16.01 21.77 7.56
CA LEU A 186 15.98 20.55 6.76
C LEU A 186 16.92 20.66 5.56
N ASN A 187 17.63 19.57 5.26
CA ASN A 187 18.37 19.41 4.01
C ASN A 187 17.42 18.87 2.93
N ALA A 188 16.62 19.76 2.34
CA ALA A 188 15.65 19.42 1.31
C ALA A 188 16.35 18.90 0.05
N THR A 189 15.93 17.72 -0.40
CA THR A 189 16.32 17.15 -1.69
C THR A 189 15.38 17.68 -2.77
N TYR A 190 15.94 18.18 -3.88
CA TYR A 190 15.16 18.74 -4.96
C TYR A 190 15.82 18.56 -6.32
N TRP A 191 15.01 18.68 -7.36
CA TRP A 191 15.40 18.69 -8.77
C TRP A 191 15.05 20.04 -9.38
N LYS A 192 15.92 20.56 -10.26
CA LYS A 192 15.65 21.84 -10.97
C LYS A 192 14.44 21.77 -11.91
N SER A 193 14.10 20.57 -12.38
CA SER A 193 12.98 20.31 -13.27
C SER A 193 12.66 18.81 -13.33
N TRP A 194 11.52 18.45 -13.92
CA TRP A 194 11.10 17.06 -14.17
C TRP A 194 12.13 16.21 -14.92
N ASN A 195 12.95 16.87 -15.76
CA ASN A 195 13.97 16.24 -16.59
C ASN A 195 15.36 16.27 -15.97
N SER A 196 15.52 16.88 -14.80
CA SER A 196 16.75 16.75 -14.02
C SER A 196 17.03 15.26 -13.77
N ARG A 197 18.28 14.88 -13.59
CA ARG A 197 18.68 13.48 -13.37
C ARG A 197 19.52 13.33 -12.10
N GLU A 198 19.55 14.38 -11.29
CA GLU A 198 20.50 14.56 -10.19
C GLU A 198 19.79 15.18 -8.99
N ASP A 199 20.11 14.66 -7.81
CA ASP A 199 19.58 15.18 -6.56
C ASP A 199 20.43 16.35 -6.12
N LEU A 200 19.81 17.51 -5.95
CA LEU A 200 20.42 18.67 -5.33
C LEU A 200 19.90 18.81 -3.90
N ILE A 201 20.69 19.47 -3.05
CA ILE A 201 20.35 19.70 -1.65
C ILE A 201 20.28 21.19 -1.40
N LYS A 202 19.24 21.64 -0.71
CA LYS A 202 19.09 23.01 -0.22
C LYS A 202 18.69 22.99 1.25
N LYS A 203 19.37 23.77 2.09
CA LYS A 203 18.94 24.01 3.45
C LYS A 203 17.71 24.91 3.45
N VAL A 204 16.66 24.47 4.14
CA VAL A 204 15.43 25.25 4.33
C VAL A 204 15.07 25.25 5.80
N SER A 205 14.67 26.41 6.31
CA SER A 205 14.16 26.54 7.68
C SER A 205 12.68 26.88 7.65
N GLY A 206 11.96 26.47 8.69
CA GLY A 206 10.53 26.72 8.80
C GLY A 206 9.86 25.81 9.81
N LYS A 207 8.54 25.88 9.84
CA LYS A 207 7.70 25.02 10.69
C LYS A 207 7.17 23.84 9.87
N PHE A 208 7.45 22.63 10.34
CA PHE A 208 7.16 21.41 9.62
C PHE A 208 6.56 20.32 10.50
N ILE A 209 5.77 19.44 9.90
CA ILE A 209 5.38 18.16 10.49
C ILE A 209 6.15 17.06 9.79
N ASN A 210 6.74 16.13 10.55
CA ASN A 210 7.28 14.88 10.00
C ASN A 210 6.13 13.96 9.58
N PHE A 211 5.68 14.12 8.33
CA PHE A 211 4.55 13.39 7.80
C PHE A 211 4.83 11.90 7.65
N SER A 212 6.05 11.48 7.28
CA SER A 212 6.37 10.05 7.21
C SER A 212 6.17 9.35 8.55
N LYS A 213 6.62 9.96 9.65
CA LYS A 213 6.40 9.43 11.00
C LYS A 213 4.91 9.40 11.37
N LEU A 214 4.20 10.49 11.07
CA LEU A 214 2.76 10.59 11.30
C LEU A 214 1.99 9.50 10.51
N ALA A 215 2.27 9.34 9.21
CA ALA A 215 1.69 8.33 8.34
C ALA A 215 1.89 6.91 8.88
N ILE A 216 3.12 6.58 9.32
CA ILE A 216 3.44 5.27 9.91
C ILE A 216 2.60 5.01 11.17
N ASN A 217 2.43 6.02 12.03
CA ASN A 217 1.60 5.89 13.23
C ASN A 217 0.12 5.63 12.92
N HIS A 218 -0.35 6.03 11.73
CA HIS A 218 -1.69 5.74 11.22
C HIS A 218 -1.72 4.57 10.22
N GLY A 219 -0.70 3.73 10.23
CA GLY A 219 -0.69 2.47 9.48
C GLY A 219 -0.31 2.60 8.00
N PHE A 220 0.13 3.78 7.54
CA PHE A 220 0.62 3.99 6.19
C PHE A 220 2.15 4.05 6.15
N ASN A 221 2.75 3.16 5.37
CA ASN A 221 4.19 3.09 5.19
C ASN A 221 4.58 3.70 3.83
N PRO A 222 5.61 4.56 3.79
CA PRO A 222 6.19 4.97 2.52
C PRO A 222 6.88 3.78 1.84
N ILE A 223 6.97 3.81 0.51
CA ILE A 223 7.75 2.81 -0.23
C ILE A 223 9.14 3.34 -0.59
N SER A 224 10.04 2.42 -0.92
CA SER A 224 11.35 2.78 -1.44
C SER A 224 11.26 3.20 -2.92
N PRO A 225 12.19 4.05 -3.39
CA PRO A 225 12.34 4.32 -4.81
C PRO A 225 12.51 3.04 -5.62
N ARG A 226 12.02 3.06 -6.86
CA ARG A 226 12.25 1.97 -7.81
C ARG A 226 13.74 1.96 -8.24
N PRO A 227 14.26 0.81 -8.70
CA PRO A 227 15.66 0.70 -9.15
C PRO A 227 16.09 1.75 -10.19
N SER A 228 15.18 2.22 -11.04
CA SER A 228 15.41 3.29 -12.03
C SER A 228 15.76 4.65 -11.42
N TYR A 229 15.33 4.94 -10.18
CA TYR A 229 15.73 6.14 -9.46
C TYR A 229 17.08 5.99 -8.76
N LEU A 230 17.42 4.77 -8.33
CA LEU A 230 18.67 4.46 -7.62
C LEU A 230 19.90 4.38 -8.54
N ARG A 231 19.71 4.53 -9.86
CA ARG A 231 20.81 4.56 -10.83
C ARG A 231 21.69 5.78 -10.57
N LYS A 232 23.01 5.62 -10.72
CA LYS A 232 23.97 6.73 -10.59
C LYS A 232 23.71 7.82 -11.62
N ASN A 233 23.41 7.41 -12.86
CA ASN A 233 23.12 8.29 -13.98
C ASN A 233 21.70 8.02 -14.49
N ASN A 234 21.07 9.03 -15.09
CA ASN A 234 19.74 8.93 -15.71
C ASN A 234 18.62 8.47 -14.74
N LYS A 235 18.58 9.09 -13.55
CA LYS A 235 17.49 8.88 -12.59
C LYS A 235 16.14 9.25 -13.21
N GLN A 236 15.08 8.52 -12.86
CA GLN A 236 13.73 8.84 -13.32
C GLN A 236 12.91 9.41 -12.16
N TYR A 237 12.41 10.64 -12.30
CA TYR A 237 11.65 11.33 -11.23
C TYR A 237 10.49 10.47 -10.72
N LEU A 238 9.65 9.96 -11.63
CA LEU A 238 8.49 9.14 -11.32
C LEU A 238 8.84 7.76 -10.70
N SER A 239 10.12 7.46 -10.55
CA SER A 239 10.62 6.30 -9.81
C SER A 239 11.13 6.63 -8.41
N ALA A 240 11.12 7.91 -8.00
CA ALA A 240 11.52 8.34 -6.65
C ALA A 240 10.53 7.85 -5.60
N GLU A 241 9.23 7.79 -5.91
CA GLU A 241 8.16 7.24 -5.07
C GLU A 241 8.07 7.87 -3.67
N TRP A 242 8.60 9.09 -3.48
CA TRP A 242 8.51 9.80 -2.19
C TRP A 242 7.07 10.12 -1.77
N TRP A 243 6.17 10.18 -2.76
CA TRP A 243 4.76 10.51 -2.59
C TRP A 243 3.88 9.31 -2.22
N HIS A 244 4.33 8.07 -2.42
CA HIS A 244 3.50 6.88 -2.33
C HIS A 244 3.50 6.31 -0.91
N PHE A 245 2.31 6.19 -0.32
CA PHE A 245 2.09 5.62 1.01
C PHE A 245 1.08 4.48 0.94
N GLN A 246 1.34 3.37 1.64
CA GLN A 246 0.50 2.18 1.59
C GLN A 246 0.29 1.48 2.95
N ALA A 247 -0.90 0.92 3.13
CA ALA A 247 -1.38 0.31 4.36
C ALA A 247 -1.14 -1.21 4.41
N ASP A 248 0.13 -1.60 4.45
CA ASP A 248 0.58 -3.01 4.48
C ASP A 248 -0.01 -3.83 5.64
N SER A 249 -0.34 -3.19 6.77
CA SER A 249 -0.84 -3.85 7.99
C SER A 249 -2.21 -4.50 7.82
N TYR A 250 -2.94 -4.17 6.75
CA TYR A 250 -4.23 -4.77 6.43
C TYR A 250 -4.11 -6.09 5.66
N LEU A 251 -2.88 -6.52 5.40
CA LEU A 251 -2.55 -7.75 4.70
C LEU A 251 -1.76 -8.67 5.64
N ILE A 252 -1.99 -9.97 5.49
CA ILE A 252 -1.28 -11.00 6.26
C ILE A 252 -0.14 -11.54 5.38
N PRO A 253 1.14 -11.35 5.78
CA PRO A 253 2.28 -11.89 5.04
C PRO A 253 2.14 -13.39 4.78
N ASN A 254 2.52 -13.84 3.59
CA ASN A 254 2.42 -15.22 3.12
C ASN A 254 0.99 -15.81 2.99
N PHE A 255 -0.05 -15.03 3.27
CA PHE A 255 -1.45 -15.48 3.22
C PHE A 255 -2.30 -14.67 2.25
N SER A 256 -2.34 -13.34 2.40
CA SER A 256 -3.19 -12.46 1.60
C SER A 256 -2.78 -12.56 0.12
N GLN A 257 -3.78 -12.80 -0.73
CA GLN A 257 -3.59 -12.88 -2.18
C GLN A 257 -4.19 -11.66 -2.88
N PHE A 258 -3.46 -11.12 -3.86
CA PHE A 258 -3.85 -9.90 -4.57
C PHE A 258 -5.27 -9.94 -5.13
N GLY A 259 -5.64 -11.03 -5.81
CA GLY A 259 -6.98 -11.20 -6.39
C GLY A 259 -8.07 -11.40 -5.35
N ILE A 260 -7.77 -12.02 -4.21
CA ILE A 260 -8.70 -12.14 -3.09
C ILE A 260 -8.99 -10.74 -2.52
N GLU A 261 -7.96 -9.93 -2.33
CA GLU A 261 -8.11 -8.56 -1.84
C GLU A 261 -8.88 -7.66 -2.81
N LEU A 262 -8.79 -7.89 -4.12
CA LEU A 262 -9.66 -7.24 -5.10
C LEU A 262 -11.12 -7.69 -4.96
N LEU A 263 -11.37 -9.00 -4.89
CA LEU A 263 -12.73 -9.55 -4.79
C LEU A 263 -13.45 -9.18 -3.49
N ARG A 264 -12.70 -8.74 -2.46
CA ARG A 264 -13.26 -8.17 -1.23
C ARG A 264 -13.90 -6.80 -1.45
N ILE A 265 -13.71 -6.16 -2.59
CA ILE A 265 -14.15 -4.79 -2.85
C ILE A 265 -15.40 -4.79 -3.72
N GLU A 266 -16.37 -3.96 -3.34
CA GLU A 266 -17.59 -3.74 -4.11
C GLU A 266 -17.26 -3.21 -5.53
N GLY A 267 -18.00 -3.74 -6.51
CA GLY A 267 -17.78 -3.46 -7.93
C GLY A 267 -16.68 -4.30 -8.59
N TYR A 268 -15.94 -5.13 -7.83
CA TYR A 268 -15.02 -6.11 -8.39
C TYR A 268 -15.59 -7.54 -8.28
N ASP A 269 -15.52 -8.27 -9.38
CA ASP A 269 -15.95 -9.67 -9.48
C ASP A 269 -14.96 -10.47 -10.35
N LEU A 270 -15.18 -11.78 -10.46
CA LEU A 270 -14.31 -12.64 -11.25
C LEU A 270 -14.24 -12.23 -12.71
N ASP A 271 -15.36 -11.80 -13.29
CA ASP A 271 -15.43 -11.49 -14.71
C ASP A 271 -14.68 -10.19 -15.03
N THR A 272 -14.77 -9.20 -14.15
CA THR A 272 -13.99 -7.96 -14.18
C THR A 272 -12.50 -8.27 -14.08
N LEU A 273 -12.11 -9.14 -13.15
CA LEU A 273 -10.72 -9.56 -13.01
C LEU A 273 -10.22 -10.31 -14.27
N LYS A 274 -11.01 -11.25 -14.81
CA LYS A 274 -10.67 -12.03 -16.00
C LYS A 274 -10.52 -11.17 -17.26
N LYS A 275 -11.37 -10.15 -17.43
CA LYS A 275 -11.28 -9.19 -18.55
C LYS A 275 -9.95 -8.42 -18.55
N ASN A 276 -9.32 -8.27 -17.39
CA ASN A 276 -7.99 -7.69 -17.28
C ASN A 276 -6.94 -8.80 -17.14
N GLU A 277 -6.45 -9.32 -18.26
CA GLU A 277 -5.59 -10.50 -18.31
C GLU A 277 -4.36 -10.40 -17.38
N ILE A 278 -3.71 -9.23 -17.35
CA ILE A 278 -2.53 -9.01 -16.52
C ILE A 278 -2.88 -9.09 -15.02
N ILE A 279 -4.01 -8.51 -14.61
CA ILE A 279 -4.51 -8.62 -13.24
C ILE A 279 -4.87 -10.08 -12.93
N TRP A 280 -5.56 -10.75 -13.85
CA TRP A 280 -5.95 -12.15 -13.71
C TRP A 280 -4.73 -13.07 -13.51
N GLN A 281 -3.66 -12.89 -14.28
CA GLN A 281 -2.43 -13.65 -14.16
C GLN A 281 -1.77 -13.45 -12.77
N ASN A 282 -1.90 -12.27 -12.18
CA ASN A 282 -1.34 -11.93 -10.87
C ASN A 282 -2.28 -12.19 -9.68
N ARG A 283 -3.52 -12.65 -9.91
CA ARG A 283 -4.55 -12.81 -8.86
C ARG A 283 -4.12 -13.68 -7.67
N LYS A 284 -3.26 -14.68 -7.93
CA LYS A 284 -2.78 -15.62 -6.90
C LYS A 284 -1.44 -15.19 -6.28
N SER A 285 -0.92 -14.01 -6.62
CA SER A 285 0.29 -13.48 -5.99
C SER A 285 0.05 -13.21 -4.51
N ILE A 286 1.00 -13.65 -3.69
CA ILE A 286 0.96 -13.72 -2.23
C ILE A 286 1.81 -12.59 -1.67
N PHE A 287 1.23 -11.82 -0.74
CA PHE A 287 1.87 -10.69 -0.09
C PHE A 287 3.18 -11.08 0.61
N LYS A 288 4.24 -10.29 0.42
CA LYS A 288 5.63 -10.52 0.90
C LYS A 288 6.31 -11.78 0.34
N LYS A 289 5.79 -12.37 -0.75
CA LYS A 289 6.42 -13.49 -1.48
C LYS A 289 6.65 -13.18 -2.95
N ASN A 290 5.57 -12.92 -3.68
CA ASN A 290 5.62 -12.51 -5.09
C ASN A 290 4.63 -11.37 -5.39
N TRP A 291 4.08 -10.75 -4.34
CA TRP A 291 3.35 -9.50 -4.36
C TRP A 291 3.99 -8.57 -3.32
N PHE A 292 4.42 -7.38 -3.76
CA PHE A 292 5.04 -6.31 -2.97
C PHE A 292 6.01 -6.81 -1.88
#